data_AF-A0A537W888-F1
#
_entry.id   AF-A0A537W888-F1
#
_cell.length_a   1.000
_cell.length_b   1.000
_cell.length_c   1.000
_cell.angle_alpha   90.00
_cell.angle_beta   90.00
_cell.angle_gamma   90.00
#
_symmetry.space_group_name_H-M   'P 1'
#
loop_
_entity.id
_entity.type
_entity.pdbx_description
1 polymer ?
#
loop_
_entity_poly.entity_id
_entity_poly.type
_entity_poly.pdbx_seq_one_letter_code
_entity_poly.pdbx_strand_id
1 'polypeptide(L)'
;MEASSEYPRVRTGAGYAVSHLDDLGDGPGFRKVRKGLGVTAFGVNAIVLPPGIETGSHYHDEQEELYFVHRGAIEMEFGDGSRGLLRTG
;
A
#
# COMPACT_ATOMS: atom_id res chain seq x y z
N MET A 1 -1.98 -1.06 -22.46
CA MET A 1 -1.08 -0.78 -21.34
C MET A 1 -0.21 -2.01 -21.18
N GLU A 2 1.05 -1.93 -21.59
CA GLU A 2 1.98 -3.06 -21.45
C GLU A 2 2.31 -3.26 -19.97
N ALA A 3 2.34 -4.51 -19.51
CA ALA A 3 2.71 -4.82 -18.13
C ALA A 3 4.19 -4.50 -17.91
N SER A 4 4.52 -3.89 -16.77
CA SER A 4 5.91 -3.63 -16.38
C SER A 4 6.66 -4.95 -16.29
N SER A 5 7.77 -5.10 -17.03
CA SER A 5 8.64 -6.28 -16.98
C SER A 5 9.25 -6.53 -15.59
N GLU A 6 9.21 -5.52 -14.73
CA GLU A 6 9.64 -5.57 -13.33
C GLU A 6 8.79 -6.50 -12.44
N TYR A 7 7.55 -6.82 -12.86
CA TYR A 7 6.63 -7.66 -12.08
C TYR A 7 6.15 -8.86 -12.91
N PRO A 8 7.00 -9.89 -13.11
CA PRO A 8 6.74 -10.97 -14.07
C PRO A 8 5.56 -11.88 -13.69
N ARG A 9 5.10 -11.83 -12.43
CA ARG A 9 3.96 -12.61 -11.93
C ARG A 9 2.64 -11.83 -11.92
N VAL A 10 2.65 -10.56 -12.33
CA VAL A 10 1.41 -9.82 -12.60
C VAL A 10 0.79 -10.36 -13.87
N ARG A 11 -0.50 -10.71 -13.81
CA ARG A 11 -1.29 -11.14 -14.96
C ARG A 11 -2.22 -10.02 -15.39
N THR A 12 -2.25 -9.75 -16.69
CA THR A 12 -3.18 -8.80 -17.31
C THR A 12 -4.13 -9.51 -18.27
N GLY A 13 -5.28 -8.91 -18.54
CA GLY A 13 -6.26 -9.39 -19.51
C GLY A 13 -7.10 -8.25 -20.07
N ALA A 14 -8.20 -8.59 -20.74
CA ALA A 14 -9.13 -7.60 -21.28
C ALA A 14 -9.84 -6.83 -20.14
N GLY A 15 -9.28 -5.67 -19.77
CA GLY A 15 -9.85 -4.77 -18.76
C GLY A 15 -9.47 -5.05 -17.31
N TYR A 16 -8.49 -5.93 -17.03
CA TYR A 16 -8.07 -6.22 -15.65
C TYR A 16 -6.57 -6.50 -15.52
N ALA A 17 -6.07 -6.32 -14.29
CA ALA A 17 -4.76 -6.78 -13.83
C ALA A 17 -4.91 -7.44 -12.44
N VAL A 18 -4.17 -8.52 -12.18
CA VAL A 18 -4.22 -9.26 -10.91
C VAL A 18 -2.82 -9.70 -10.48
N SER A 19 -2.57 -9.71 -9.17
CA SER A 19 -1.30 -10.10 -8.55
C SER A 19 -1.49 -10.44 -7.07
N HIS A 20 -0.59 -11.23 -6.50
CA HIS A 20 -0.47 -11.38 -5.04
C HIS A 20 0.49 -10.33 -4.48
N LEU A 21 0.32 -9.92 -3.20
CA LEU A 21 1.22 -8.93 -2.59
C LEU A 21 2.69 -9.40 -2.56
N ASP A 22 2.92 -10.71 -2.39
CA ASP A 22 4.25 -11.33 -2.41
C ASP A 22 4.88 -11.36 -3.83
N ASP A 23 4.09 -11.09 -4.87
CA ASP A 23 4.61 -10.92 -6.23
C ASP A 23 5.14 -9.51 -6.49
N LEU A 24 4.83 -8.57 -5.60
CA LEU A 24 5.17 -7.16 -5.72
C LEU A 24 6.37 -6.75 -4.86
N GLY A 25 6.94 -7.70 -4.11
CA GLY A 25 8.14 -7.53 -3.30
C GLY A 25 8.16 -8.45 -2.08
N ASP A 26 9.26 -8.41 -1.35
CA ASP A 26 9.51 -9.21 -0.14
C ASP A 26 10.01 -8.34 1.02
N GLY A 27 9.96 -8.88 2.25
CA GLY A 27 10.48 -8.22 3.46
C GLY A 27 9.72 -6.95 3.88
N PRO A 28 10.28 -6.16 4.82
CA PRO A 28 9.71 -4.88 5.26
C PRO A 28 9.60 -3.84 4.14
N GLY A 29 8.66 -2.90 4.28
CA GLY A 29 8.49 -1.76 3.39
C GLY A 29 7.40 -1.93 2.33
N PHE A 30 7.49 -1.11 1.28
CA PHE A 30 6.44 -0.96 0.27
C PHE A 30 6.37 -2.13 -0.72
N ARG A 31 5.14 -2.53 -1.02
CA ARG A 31 4.73 -3.27 -2.22
C ARG A 31 4.04 -2.28 -3.15
N LYS A 32 4.66 -1.97 -4.29
CA LYS A 32 4.22 -0.90 -5.20
C LYS A 32 3.05 -1.36 -6.09
N VAL A 33 1.86 -1.54 -5.50
CA VAL A 33 0.64 -2.00 -6.18
C VAL A 33 0.31 -1.14 -7.40
N ARG A 34 0.38 0.20 -7.26
CA ARG A 34 0.13 1.13 -8.37
C ARG A 34 1.00 0.82 -9.59
N LYS A 35 2.31 0.66 -9.37
CA LYS A 35 3.27 0.40 -10.43
C LYS A 35 3.09 -1.02 -11.01
N GLY A 36 2.88 -1.99 -10.13
CA GLY A 36 2.69 -3.40 -10.52
C GLY A 36 1.46 -3.62 -11.39
N LEU A 37 0.32 -3.03 -11.02
CA LEU A 37 -0.95 -3.22 -11.72
C LEU A 37 -1.27 -2.12 -12.74
N GLY A 38 -0.39 -1.11 -12.88
CA GLY A 38 -0.58 0.01 -13.79
C GLY A 38 -1.74 0.93 -13.44
N VAL A 39 -2.04 1.10 -12.14
CA VAL A 39 -3.10 2.02 -11.69
C VAL A 39 -2.65 3.46 -11.93
N THR A 40 -3.52 4.27 -12.54
CA THR A 40 -3.23 5.68 -12.83
C THR A 40 -4.15 6.66 -12.11
N ALA A 41 -5.31 6.20 -11.65
CA ALA A 41 -6.35 7.05 -11.06
C ALA A 41 -6.04 7.49 -9.61
N PHE A 42 -5.35 6.66 -8.82
CA PHE A 42 -5.03 6.94 -7.42
C PHE A 42 -3.74 6.26 -6.96
N GLY A 43 -3.20 6.70 -5.82
CA GLY A 43 -2.09 6.04 -5.14
C GLY A 43 -2.56 4.79 -4.41
N VAL A 44 -1.88 3.66 -4.61
CA VAL A 44 -2.16 2.43 -3.86
C VAL A 44 -0.87 1.66 -3.64
N ASN A 45 -0.64 1.28 -2.38
CA ASN A 45 0.49 0.47 -1.94
C ASN A 45 0.03 -0.48 -0.83
N ALA A 46 0.71 -1.60 -0.67
CA ALA A 46 0.69 -2.35 0.59
C ALA A 46 2.02 -2.12 1.30
N ILE A 47 2.02 -2.07 2.63
CA ILE A 47 3.22 -1.80 3.42
C ILE A 47 3.36 -2.88 4.48
N VAL A 48 4.53 -3.50 4.56
CA VAL A 48 4.90 -4.41 5.65
C VAL A 48 5.71 -3.62 6.67
N LEU A 49 5.10 -3.31 7.80
CA LEU A 49 5.72 -2.54 8.89
C LEU A 49 6.09 -3.48 10.06
N PRO A 50 7.39 -3.67 10.38
CA PRO A 50 7.78 -4.43 11.56
C PRO A 50 7.37 -3.72 12.86
N PRO A 51 7.20 -4.46 13.98
CA PRO A 51 6.92 -3.83 15.27
C PRO A 51 8.01 -2.83 15.68
N GLY A 52 7.58 -1.67 16.20
CA GLY A 52 8.47 -0.60 16.68
C GLY A 52 9.07 0.26 15.56
N ILE A 53 8.67 0.06 14.30
CA ILE A 53 9.05 0.93 13.18
C ILE A 53 7.91 1.90 12.89
N GLU A 54 8.26 3.16 12.69
CA GLU A 54 7.33 4.23 12.35
C GLU A 54 7.62 4.75 10.93
N THR A 55 6.61 5.32 10.30
CA THR A 55 6.76 6.03 9.03
C THR A 55 7.04 7.51 9.28
N GLY A 56 7.47 8.23 8.24
CA GLY A 56 7.57 9.68 8.32
C GLY A 56 6.20 10.34 8.43
N SER A 57 6.10 11.36 9.29
CA SER A 57 4.91 12.24 9.34
C SER A 57 4.82 13.08 8.07
N HIS A 58 3.62 13.18 7.51
CA HIS A 58 3.32 13.99 6.33
C HIS A 58 1.83 14.35 6.28
N TYR A 59 1.48 15.24 5.35
CA TYR A 59 0.13 15.74 5.15
C TYR A 59 -0.14 15.96 3.66
N HIS A 60 -1.39 15.81 3.25
CA HIS A 60 -1.87 16.07 1.90
C HIS A 60 -2.95 17.16 1.93
N ASP A 61 -2.78 18.20 1.10
CA ASP A 61 -3.75 19.30 1.01
C ASP A 61 -4.97 18.95 0.14
N GLU A 62 -4.74 18.19 -0.94
CA GLU A 62 -5.76 17.86 -1.94
C GLU A 62 -6.12 16.37 -2.00
N GLN A 63 -5.24 15.50 -1.49
CA GLN A 63 -5.37 14.05 -1.66
C GLN A 63 -5.95 13.41 -0.40
N GLU A 64 -7.07 12.71 -0.56
CA GLU A 64 -7.58 11.82 0.48
C GLU A 64 -6.69 10.57 0.61
N GLU A 65 -6.53 10.08 1.83
CA GLU A 65 -5.79 8.85 2.10
C GLU A 65 -6.59 7.96 3.08
N LEU A 66 -6.56 6.66 2.83
CA LEU A 66 -7.22 5.65 3.66
C LEU A 66 -6.27 4.47 3.90
N TYR A 67 -6.49 3.77 5.00
CA TYR A 67 -5.68 2.64 5.42
C TYR A 67 -6.55 1.43 5.76
N PHE A 68 -6.16 0.26 5.27
CA PHE A 68 -6.72 -1.03 5.66
C PHE A 68 -5.62 -1.89 6.27
N VAL A 69 -5.85 -2.39 7.48
CA VAL A 69 -4.90 -3.30 8.14
C VAL A 69 -5.24 -4.73 7.74
N HIS A 70 -4.46 -5.30 6.82
CA HIS A 70 -4.67 -6.70 6.40
C HIS A 70 -4.22 -7.73 7.45
N ARG A 71 -3.25 -7.38 8.30
CA ARG A 71 -2.73 -8.24 9.37
C ARG A 71 -2.09 -7.42 10.47
N GLY A 72 -2.37 -7.77 11.72
CA GLY A 72 -1.78 -7.12 12.89
C GLY A 72 -2.54 -5.85 13.29
N ALA A 73 -1.81 -4.86 13.80
CA ALA A 73 -2.35 -3.58 14.22
C ALA A 73 -1.33 -2.46 14.01
N ILE A 74 -1.82 -1.24 13.81
CA ILE A 74 -1.04 -0.01 13.74
C ILE A 74 -1.73 1.06 14.59
N GLU A 75 -0.94 1.88 15.29
CA GLU A 75 -1.42 3.11 15.91
C GLU A 75 -1.10 4.27 14.97
N MET A 76 -2.08 5.14 14.72
CA MET A 76 -1.93 6.36 13.95
C MET A 76 -2.01 7.55 14.90
N GLU A 77 -1.05 8.47 14.78
CA GLU A 77 -1.10 9.77 15.43
C GLU A 77 -1.43 10.84 14.40
N PHE A 78 -2.37 11.74 14.73
CA PHE A 78 -2.82 12.82 13.87
C PHE A 78 -2.25 14.17 14.31
N GLY A 79 -2.38 15.19 13.46
CA GLY A 79 -1.80 16.52 13.70
C GLY A 79 -2.32 17.24 14.95
N ASP A 80 -3.45 16.80 15.52
CA ASP A 80 -4.00 17.29 16.79
C ASP A 80 -3.52 16.48 18.01
N GLY A 81 -2.63 15.51 17.81
CA GLY A 81 -2.12 14.59 18.83
C GLY A 81 -3.09 13.45 19.19
N SER A 82 -4.27 13.38 18.55
CA SER A 82 -5.18 12.26 18.74
C SER A 82 -4.58 10.99 18.15
N ARG A 83 -4.99 9.83 18.70
CA ARG A 83 -4.47 8.52 18.31
C ARG A 83 -5.59 7.54 18.01
N GLY A 84 -5.44 6.80 16.92
CA GLY A 84 -6.35 5.74 16.50
C GLY A 84 -5.62 4.41 16.36
N LEU A 85 -6.10 3.37 17.04
CA LEU A 85 -5.60 2.01 16.87
C LEU A 85 -6.43 1.28 15.80
N LEU A 86 -5.79 0.99 14.67
CA LEU A 86 -6.38 0.20 13.60
C LEU A 86 -5.94 -1.26 13.76
N ARG A 87 -6.89 -2.18 13.63
CA ARG A 87 -6.66 -3.63 13.69
C ARG A 87 -7.20 -4.29 12.43
N THR A 88 -6.84 -5.55 12.24
CA THR A 88 -7.40 -6.37 11.15
C THR A 88 -8.92 -6.47 11.25
N GLY A 89 -9.60 -6.23 10.12
CA GLY A 89 -11.06 -6.21 9.96
C GLY A 89 -11.47 -5.30 8.81
#